data_AF-A0A6J7P0Q4-F1
#
_entry.id   AF-A0A6J7P0Q4-F1
#
_cell.length_a   1.000
_cell.length_b   1.000
_cell.length_c   1.000
_cell.angle_alpha   90.00
_cell.angle_beta   90.00
_cell.angle_gamma   90.00
#
_symmetry.space_group_name_H-M   'P 1'
#
loop_
_entity.id
_entity.type
_entity.pdbx_description
1 polymer ?
#
loop_
_entity_poly.entity_id
_entity_poly.type
_entity_poly.pdbx_seq_one_letter_code
_entity_poly.pdbx_strand_id
1 'polypeptide(L)'
;MYDTGEDTLAAEGDSPAVVVPYIVMEYVDGMTLRQLLASGRRLLPERALEITAGVLSALDYAHRHGIVHRDIKPANVMLTRTGDVKVMDFGIARAINDVQSSMTGTSAVMGTAQYLSPEQARGEVVDARSDLYSTGVLLYELLTGRPPFTGDSAVAIAYQHVSEMPTPPSQVDNGVSLDIDAVVMRSLAKRADDRYQSAAEFRAAVVRSIAGSPATAPVQTISLSETQAMPLIEAAGLSSGDRARRAGGSAAGVRGRGLGFWAVSGLAVIAAIVGAVVISQFLFGGSGGSRVQVPNLDGLTIQGAATALGEVDLRLGAQTPELSDRPEGTIIAQQPAAGEMLEQGQSVNVTVSGGQEQATVPQLVGLTSIEAARLALSDANLQLGQIKQQDSEQPAGYVLDQDPAEGSAVDSGSAISITISTGIIVVPDVIGASEAQARSDIVQAGFEPQVVYQESSDFADGSVIAQAPVAGGPLARGSLITITVATAPPPPDIPTLGPGPDDSAPAPQPTAEVVPSEAPAPTPAPVATP
;
A
#
# COMPACT_ATOMS: atom_id res chain seq x y z
N MET A 1 -38.14 -4.14 -1.78
CA MET A 1 -38.79 -5.21 -1.00
C MET A 1 -38.07 -6.48 -1.42
N TYR A 2 -37.34 -7.10 -0.50
CA TYR A 2 -36.68 -8.37 -0.77
C TYR A 2 -37.71 -9.48 -0.56
N ASP A 3 -37.74 -10.47 -1.44
CA ASP A 3 -38.40 -11.74 -1.18
C ASP A 3 -37.32 -12.74 -0.78
N THR A 4 -37.58 -13.58 0.22
CA THR A 4 -36.59 -14.53 0.75
C THR A 4 -37.20 -15.91 0.80
N GLY A 5 -36.46 -16.91 0.35
CA GLY A 5 -36.90 -18.30 0.38
C GLY A 5 -35.76 -19.27 0.60
N GLU A 6 -36.11 -20.53 0.74
CA GLU A 6 -35.18 -21.65 0.86
C GLU A 6 -35.44 -22.58 -0.33
N ASP A 7 -34.37 -22.97 -1.03
CA ASP A 7 -34.42 -24.01 -2.06
C ASP A 7 -33.65 -25.24 -1.58
N THR A 8 -34.07 -26.43 -1.99
CA THR A 8 -33.42 -27.68 -1.58
C THR A 8 -32.74 -28.30 -2.80
N LEU A 9 -31.40 -28.20 -2.85
CA LEU A 9 -30.63 -28.88 -3.88
C LEU A 9 -30.53 -30.36 -3.51
N ALA A 10 -31.21 -31.21 -4.29
CA ALA A 10 -31.04 -32.65 -4.22
C ALA A 10 -29.61 -32.99 -4.68
N ALA A 11 -28.84 -33.67 -3.83
CA ALA A 11 -27.52 -34.14 -4.22
C ALA A 11 -27.64 -35.37 -5.12
N GLU A 12 -26.83 -35.44 -6.17
CA GLU A 12 -26.63 -36.70 -6.91
C GLU A 12 -25.86 -37.68 -6.02
N GLY A 13 -26.43 -38.85 -5.74
CA GLY A 13 -25.81 -39.90 -4.92
C GLY A 13 -26.16 -39.84 -3.43
N ASP A 14 -25.28 -40.37 -2.59
CA ASP A 14 -25.52 -40.62 -1.15
C ASP A 14 -25.23 -39.39 -0.25
N SER A 15 -25.24 -38.19 -0.82
CA SER A 15 -25.00 -36.94 -0.09
C SER A 15 -26.31 -36.33 0.42
N PRO A 16 -26.33 -35.75 1.64
CA PRO A 16 -27.54 -35.12 2.16
C PRO A 16 -27.94 -33.91 1.32
N ALA A 17 -29.25 -33.72 1.15
CA ALA A 17 -29.81 -32.57 0.44
C ALA A 17 -29.39 -31.25 1.12
N VAL A 18 -28.95 -30.28 0.32
CA VAL A 18 -28.44 -28.99 0.82
C VAL A 18 -29.53 -27.95 0.69
N VAL A 19 -29.92 -27.34 1.82
CA VAL A 19 -30.83 -26.18 1.82
C VAL A 19 -30.01 -24.93 1.50
N VAL A 20 -30.38 -24.24 0.43
CA VAL A 20 -29.74 -23.02 -0.04
C VAL A 20 -30.73 -21.86 0.12
N PRO A 21 -30.44 -20.87 0.98
CA PRO A 21 -31.26 -19.68 1.08
C PRO A 21 -31.06 -18.80 -0.16
N TYR A 22 -32.13 -18.18 -0.66
CA TYR A 22 -32.08 -17.21 -1.74
C TYR A 22 -32.80 -15.91 -1.39
N ILE A 23 -32.39 -14.82 -2.04
CA ILE A 23 -32.99 -13.49 -1.95
C ILE A 23 -33.33 -13.03 -3.36
N VAL A 24 -34.58 -12.60 -3.57
CA VAL A 24 -35.04 -11.94 -4.79
C VAL A 24 -35.00 -10.44 -4.57
N MET A 25 -34.40 -9.72 -5.51
CA MET A 25 -34.25 -8.27 -5.49
C MET A 25 -34.58 -7.66 -6.85
N GLU A 26 -34.78 -6.34 -6.85
CA GLU A 26 -34.97 -5.57 -8.09
C GLU A 26 -33.76 -5.74 -9.02
N TYR A 27 -34.00 -6.10 -10.28
CA TYR A 27 -32.95 -6.09 -11.29
C TYR A 27 -32.67 -4.66 -11.74
N VAL A 28 -31.46 -4.18 -11.47
CA VAL A 28 -30.98 -2.87 -11.90
C VAL A 28 -30.18 -3.02 -13.19
N ASP A 29 -30.72 -2.54 -14.31
CA ASP A 29 -30.03 -2.53 -15.60
C ASP A 29 -28.99 -1.40 -15.67
N GLY A 30 -27.72 -1.74 -15.46
CA GLY A 30 -26.62 -0.78 -15.31
C GLY A 30 -25.27 -1.43 -15.05
N MET A 31 -24.30 -0.62 -14.60
CA MET A 31 -22.98 -1.10 -14.17
C MET A 31 -22.65 -0.59 -12.77
N THR A 32 -21.81 -1.32 -12.03
CA THR A 32 -21.32 -0.86 -10.72
C THR A 32 -20.26 0.23 -10.89
N LEU A 33 -20.06 1.08 -9.88
CA LEU A 33 -18.96 2.03 -9.89
C LEU A 33 -17.60 1.33 -9.94
N ARG A 34 -17.47 0.11 -9.39
CA ARG A 34 -16.26 -0.71 -9.53
C ARG A 34 -15.95 -1.00 -10.99
N GLN A 35 -16.95 -1.41 -11.77
CA GLN A 35 -16.78 -1.65 -13.21
C GLN A 35 -16.45 -0.37 -13.97
N LEU A 36 -17.06 0.76 -13.57
CA LEU A 36 -16.76 2.07 -14.14
C LEU A 36 -15.29 2.47 -13.92
N LEU A 37 -14.79 2.37 -12.69
CA LEU A 37 -13.41 2.68 -12.32
C LEU A 37 -12.41 1.74 -13.02
N ALA A 38 -12.71 0.43 -13.07
CA ALA A 38 -11.89 -0.57 -13.76
C ALA A 38 -11.78 -0.34 -15.27
N SER A 39 -12.72 0.39 -15.89
CA SER A 39 -12.65 0.73 -17.32
C SER A 39 -11.53 1.72 -17.66
N GLY A 40 -10.85 2.30 -16.66
CA GLY A 40 -9.77 3.27 -16.85
C GLY A 40 -10.25 4.64 -17.35
N ARG A 41 -11.57 4.84 -17.50
CA ARG A 41 -12.15 6.12 -17.88
C ARG A 41 -12.14 7.07 -16.70
N ARG A 42 -11.37 8.16 -16.81
CA ARG A 42 -11.40 9.26 -15.84
C ARG A 42 -12.74 9.98 -15.92
N LEU A 43 -13.37 10.18 -14.77
CA LEU A 43 -14.58 10.98 -14.66
C LEU A 43 -14.20 12.46 -14.54
N LEU A 44 -15.05 13.33 -15.09
CA LEU A 44 -14.98 14.75 -14.78
C LEU A 44 -15.36 14.96 -13.31
N PRO A 45 -14.73 15.90 -12.58
CA PRO A 45 -15.06 16.17 -11.18
C PRO A 45 -16.54 16.43 -10.93
N GLU A 46 -17.21 17.12 -11.85
CA GLU A 46 -18.65 17.39 -11.79
C GLU A 46 -19.46 16.09 -11.79
N ARG A 47 -19.06 15.13 -12.65
CA ARG A 47 -19.74 13.83 -12.71
C ARG A 47 -19.51 13.00 -11.46
N ALA A 48 -18.31 13.04 -10.88
CA ALA A 48 -18.02 12.39 -9.60
C ALA A 48 -18.93 12.96 -8.49
N LEU A 49 -19.05 14.28 -8.41
CA LEU A 49 -19.92 14.97 -7.45
C LEU A 49 -21.42 14.64 -7.66
N GLU A 50 -21.90 14.57 -8.90
CA GLU A 50 -23.28 14.15 -9.22
C GLU A 50 -23.59 12.74 -8.71
N ILE A 51 -22.68 11.80 -8.95
CA ILE A 51 -22.82 10.41 -8.50
C ILE A 51 -22.87 10.38 -6.97
N THR A 52 -21.93 11.06 -6.30
CA THR A 52 -21.89 11.16 -4.84
C THR A 52 -23.15 11.80 -4.27
N ALA A 53 -23.71 12.83 -4.93
CA ALA A 53 -24.97 13.44 -4.52
C ALA A 53 -26.16 12.46 -4.60
N GLY A 54 -26.15 11.54 -5.57
CA GLY A 54 -27.11 10.44 -5.67
C GLY A 54 -26.97 9.42 -4.54
N VAL A 55 -25.74 8.99 -4.22
CA VAL A 55 -25.45 8.09 -3.08
C VAL A 55 -25.91 8.72 -1.77
N LEU A 56 -25.58 9.98 -1.53
CA LEU A 56 -25.97 10.71 -0.31
C LEU A 56 -27.49 10.89 -0.22
N SER A 57 -28.20 11.00 -1.33
CA SER A 57 -29.67 11.04 -1.32
C SER A 57 -30.27 9.71 -0.85
N ALA A 58 -29.70 8.58 -1.27
CA ALA A 58 -30.14 7.26 -0.83
C ALA A 58 -29.79 7.02 0.66
N LEU A 59 -28.60 7.43 1.09
CA LEU A 59 -28.18 7.36 2.49
C LEU A 59 -29.04 8.24 3.40
N ASP A 60 -29.38 9.47 3.00
CA ASP A 60 -30.27 10.34 3.78
C ASP A 60 -31.62 9.67 4.03
N TYR A 61 -32.18 9.03 2.99
CA TYR A 61 -33.42 8.28 3.13
C TYR A 61 -33.29 7.12 4.13
N ALA A 62 -32.22 6.33 4.04
CA ALA A 62 -31.99 5.20 4.94
C ALA A 62 -31.72 5.63 6.39
N HIS A 63 -30.86 6.64 6.58
CA HIS A 63 -30.48 7.17 7.90
C HIS A 63 -31.68 7.73 8.66
N ARG A 64 -32.64 8.38 7.97
CA ARG A 64 -33.90 8.84 8.57
C ARG A 64 -34.80 7.72 9.09
N HIS A 65 -34.61 6.51 8.57
CA HIS A 65 -35.30 5.31 9.03
C HIS A 65 -34.45 4.47 10.00
N GLY A 66 -33.32 5.02 10.49
CA GLY A 66 -32.44 4.35 11.45
C GLY A 66 -31.59 3.23 10.84
N ILE A 67 -31.51 3.13 9.51
CA ILE A 67 -30.74 2.10 8.82
C ILE A 67 -29.37 2.67 8.45
N VAL A 68 -28.31 2.07 8.97
CA VAL A 68 -26.91 2.37 8.60
C VAL A 68 -26.42 1.31 7.62
N HIS A 69 -25.79 1.73 6.52
CA HIS A 69 -25.38 0.86 5.43
C HIS A 69 -24.16 -0.01 5.78
N ARG A 70 -23.13 0.56 6.41
CA ARG A 70 -21.88 -0.06 6.90
C ARG A 70 -20.93 -0.64 5.85
N ASP A 71 -21.33 -0.74 4.59
CA ASP A 71 -20.50 -1.27 3.51
C ASP A 71 -20.57 -0.42 2.23
N ILE A 72 -20.43 0.90 2.34
CA ILE A 72 -20.41 1.79 1.16
C ILE A 72 -19.06 1.63 0.42
N LYS A 73 -19.12 1.18 -0.83
CA LYS A 73 -17.96 0.97 -1.72
C LYS A 73 -18.41 0.91 -3.19
N PRO A 74 -17.51 1.02 -4.18
CA PRO A 74 -17.89 1.04 -5.60
C PRO A 74 -18.65 -0.19 -6.08
N ALA A 75 -18.45 -1.35 -5.45
CA ALA A 75 -19.19 -2.57 -5.77
C ALA A 75 -20.67 -2.52 -5.37
N ASN A 76 -21.01 -1.70 -4.36
CA ASN A 76 -22.34 -1.61 -3.76
C ASN A 76 -23.11 -0.36 -4.26
N VAL A 77 -22.64 0.27 -5.34
CA VAL A 77 -23.30 1.41 -5.98
C VAL A 77 -23.37 1.15 -7.48
N MET A 78 -24.58 1.24 -8.02
CA MET A 78 -24.88 1.05 -9.44
C MET A 78 -25.29 2.35 -10.11
N LEU A 79 -24.87 2.50 -11.37
CA LEU A 79 -25.36 3.49 -12.30
C LEU A 79 -26.23 2.82 -13.35
N THR A 80 -27.49 3.23 -13.42
CA THR A 80 -28.41 2.79 -14.46
C THR A 80 -28.00 3.36 -15.83
N ARG A 81 -28.54 2.79 -16.91
CA ARG A 81 -28.36 3.37 -18.26
C ARG A 81 -28.93 4.78 -18.41
N THR A 82 -29.92 5.15 -17.57
CA THR A 82 -30.50 6.49 -17.51
C THR A 82 -29.65 7.49 -16.71
N GLY A 83 -28.61 7.01 -16.02
CA GLY A 83 -27.70 7.83 -15.23
C GLY A 83 -28.08 7.96 -13.75
N ASP A 84 -29.12 7.25 -13.30
CA ASP A 84 -29.58 7.23 -11.91
C ASP A 84 -28.65 6.38 -11.03
N VAL A 85 -28.49 6.81 -9.78
CA VAL A 85 -27.67 6.11 -8.78
C VAL A 85 -28.55 5.23 -7.92
N LYS A 86 -28.17 3.96 -7.77
CA LYS A 86 -28.78 3.03 -6.81
C LYS A 86 -27.72 2.49 -5.87
N VAL A 87 -27.99 2.59 -4.56
CA VAL A 87 -27.17 1.97 -3.51
C VAL A 87 -27.79 0.61 -3.19
N MET A 88 -26.96 -0.42 -3.20
CA MET A 88 -27.35 -1.82 -2.99
C MET A 88 -26.57 -2.40 -1.80
N ASP A 89 -26.98 -3.57 -1.33
CA ASP A 89 -26.25 -4.34 -0.31
C ASP A 89 -26.00 -3.56 0.99
N PHE A 90 -27.08 -3.05 1.59
CA PHE A 90 -27.06 -2.63 2.99
C PHE A 90 -26.49 -3.80 3.80
N GLY A 91 -25.38 -3.57 4.52
CA GLY A 91 -24.53 -4.59 5.16
C GLY A 91 -25.18 -5.31 6.35
N ILE A 92 -26.40 -5.82 6.15
CA ILE A 92 -27.26 -6.50 7.11
C ILE A 92 -26.56 -7.76 7.68
N ALA A 93 -25.65 -8.37 6.91
CA ALA A 93 -24.88 -9.55 7.33
C ALA A 93 -23.65 -9.27 8.21
N ARG A 94 -23.21 -8.01 8.36
CA ARG A 94 -21.97 -7.67 9.09
C ARG A 94 -22.17 -7.35 10.57
N ALA A 95 -23.28 -7.79 11.16
CA ALA A 95 -23.54 -7.58 12.57
C ALA A 95 -22.60 -8.44 13.46
N ILE A 96 -21.65 -7.73 14.07
CA ILE A 96 -21.03 -8.00 15.38
C ILE A 96 -19.83 -8.98 15.41
N ASN A 97 -19.67 -9.93 14.48
CA ASN A 97 -18.54 -10.90 14.56
C ASN A 97 -17.49 -10.82 13.43
N ASP A 98 -17.71 -10.02 12.39
CA ASP A 98 -16.96 -10.18 11.14
C ASP A 98 -15.68 -9.35 11.00
N VAL A 99 -15.37 -8.48 11.98
CA VAL A 99 -14.07 -7.79 12.03
C VAL A 99 -12.95 -8.79 12.35
N GLN A 100 -13.24 -9.88 13.06
CA GLN A 100 -12.25 -10.94 13.32
C GLN A 100 -12.21 -12.02 12.24
N SER A 101 -13.34 -12.44 11.66
CA SER A 101 -13.38 -13.44 10.57
C SER A 101 -12.94 -12.91 9.21
N SER A 102 -13.12 -11.62 8.92
CA SER A 102 -12.48 -11.01 7.75
C SER A 102 -10.96 -11.00 7.87
N MET A 103 -10.32 -11.09 9.05
CA MET A 103 -8.85 -11.03 9.11
C MET A 103 -8.13 -12.33 8.74
N THR A 104 -8.83 -13.46 8.59
CA THR A 104 -8.22 -14.78 8.39
C THR A 104 -8.31 -15.34 6.96
N GLY A 105 -8.92 -14.61 6.02
CA GLY A 105 -9.08 -15.02 4.60
C GLY A 105 -8.23 -14.19 3.63
N THR A 106 -7.10 -14.72 3.17
CA THR A 106 -6.00 -14.01 2.50
C THR A 106 -6.28 -13.43 1.09
N SER A 107 -7.48 -13.51 0.52
CA SER A 107 -7.70 -13.01 -0.86
C SER A 107 -9.02 -12.28 -1.14
N ALA A 108 -10.09 -12.49 -0.36
CA ALA A 108 -11.35 -11.73 -0.54
C ALA A 108 -11.43 -10.46 0.33
N VAL A 109 -10.56 -10.36 1.34
CA VAL A 109 -10.64 -9.38 2.42
C VAL A 109 -9.95 -8.06 2.07
N MET A 110 -8.91 -8.12 1.22
CA MET A 110 -8.06 -6.98 0.88
C MET A 110 -8.83 -5.80 0.28
N GLY A 111 -9.85 -6.08 -0.55
CA GLY A 111 -10.65 -5.03 -1.21
C GLY A 111 -11.70 -4.35 -0.33
N THR A 112 -12.07 -4.92 0.82
CA THR A 112 -13.11 -4.34 1.68
C THR A 112 -12.55 -3.35 2.70
N ALA A 113 -11.27 -3.48 3.05
CA ALA A 113 -10.62 -2.59 4.02
C ALA A 113 -10.46 -1.15 3.51
N GLN A 114 -10.43 -0.94 2.18
CA GLN A 114 -10.19 0.36 1.53
C GLN A 114 -11.28 1.41 1.79
N TYR A 115 -12.46 1.02 2.25
CA TYR A 115 -13.59 1.93 2.50
C TYR A 115 -14.04 1.90 3.97
N LEU A 116 -13.22 1.34 4.84
CA LEU A 116 -13.53 1.21 6.26
C LEU A 116 -13.46 2.57 6.96
N SER A 117 -14.44 2.88 7.79
CA SER A 117 -14.35 4.06 8.66
C SER A 117 -13.40 3.81 9.86
N PRO A 118 -12.80 4.86 10.45
CA PRO A 118 -11.92 4.75 11.62
C PRO A 118 -12.55 4.01 12.80
N GLU A 119 -13.84 4.21 13.04
CA GLU A 119 -14.62 3.54 14.08
C GLU A 119 -14.83 2.05 13.76
N GLN A 120 -15.07 1.69 12.50
CA GLN A 120 -15.16 0.29 12.09
C GLN A 120 -13.81 -0.43 12.19
N ALA A 121 -12.71 0.26 11.84
CA ALA A 121 -11.35 -0.25 11.98
C ALA A 121 -10.96 -0.52 13.45
N ARG A 122 -11.45 0.31 14.38
CA ARG A 122 -11.22 0.15 15.82
C ARG A 122 -12.24 -0.76 16.52
N GLY A 123 -13.24 -1.27 15.79
CA GLY A 123 -14.33 -2.06 16.37
C GLY A 123 -15.24 -1.27 17.32
N GLU A 124 -15.30 0.05 17.15
CA GLU A 124 -16.17 0.94 17.92
C GLU A 124 -17.62 0.88 17.40
N VAL A 125 -18.53 1.56 18.10
CA VAL A 125 -19.94 1.65 17.69
C VAL A 125 -20.05 2.45 16.38
N VAL A 126 -20.64 1.81 15.38
CA VAL A 126 -20.81 2.33 14.02
C VAL A 126 -22.18 3.01 13.89
N ASP A 127 -22.19 4.27 13.47
CA ASP A 127 -23.41 5.05 13.23
C ASP A 127 -23.47 5.57 11.77
N ALA A 128 -24.47 6.41 11.47
CA ALA A 128 -24.67 6.98 10.13
C ALA A 128 -23.44 7.73 9.58
N ARG A 129 -22.59 8.29 10.45
CA ARG A 129 -21.39 9.06 10.08
C ARG A 129 -20.26 8.17 9.57
N SER A 130 -20.33 6.88 9.84
CA SER A 130 -19.44 5.88 9.24
C SER A 130 -19.70 5.75 7.74
N ASP A 131 -20.96 5.74 7.31
CA ASP A 131 -21.32 5.72 5.88
C ASP A 131 -20.87 7.01 5.17
N LEU A 132 -20.90 8.16 5.87
CA LEU A 132 -20.44 9.44 5.32
C LEU A 132 -18.93 9.43 5.09
N TYR A 133 -18.17 8.81 5.99
CA TYR A 133 -16.73 8.62 5.80
C TYR A 133 -16.43 7.73 4.58
N SER A 134 -17.07 6.55 4.50
CA SER A 134 -16.93 5.64 3.36
C SER A 134 -17.36 6.28 2.04
N THR A 135 -18.39 7.14 2.07
CA THR A 135 -18.78 7.96 0.90
C THR A 135 -17.72 9.00 0.53
N GLY A 136 -17.01 9.55 1.51
CA GLY A 136 -15.84 10.41 1.30
C GLY A 136 -14.69 9.69 0.60
N VAL A 137 -14.40 8.45 1.01
CA VAL A 137 -13.42 7.57 0.35
C VAL A 137 -13.85 7.29 -1.09
N LEU A 138 -15.12 6.96 -1.30
CA LEU A 138 -15.69 6.74 -2.63
C LEU A 138 -15.54 7.99 -3.52
N LEU A 139 -15.87 9.18 -3.01
CA LEU A 139 -15.72 10.44 -3.74
C LEU A 139 -14.24 10.70 -4.10
N TYR A 140 -13.32 10.48 -3.16
CA TYR A 140 -11.88 10.61 -3.39
C TYR A 140 -11.42 9.75 -4.58
N GLU A 141 -11.85 8.49 -4.61
CA GLU A 141 -11.49 7.57 -5.69
C GLU A 141 -12.12 7.93 -7.03
N LEU A 142 -13.38 8.37 -7.04
CA LEU A 142 -14.02 8.84 -8.27
C LEU A 142 -13.30 10.05 -8.88
N LEU A 143 -12.71 10.90 -8.03
CA LEU A 143 -11.95 12.08 -8.46
C LEU A 143 -10.52 11.75 -8.92
N THR A 144 -9.84 10.84 -8.25
CA THR A 144 -8.40 10.60 -8.44
C THR A 144 -8.08 9.30 -9.17
N GLY A 145 -9.05 8.40 -9.30
CA GLY A 145 -8.90 7.06 -9.87
C GLY A 145 -8.32 6.02 -8.91
N ARG A 146 -8.03 6.38 -7.66
CA ARG A 146 -7.52 5.47 -6.61
C ARG A 146 -8.03 5.87 -5.23
N PRO A 147 -8.21 4.93 -4.28
CA PRO A 147 -8.61 5.29 -2.92
C PRO A 147 -7.54 6.17 -2.22
N PRO A 148 -7.91 6.92 -1.17
CA PRO A 148 -7.00 7.79 -0.43
C PRO A 148 -5.89 7.05 0.32
N PHE A 149 -6.12 5.77 0.63
CA PHE A 149 -5.25 4.91 1.41
C PHE A 149 -5.06 3.58 0.67
N THR A 150 -3.81 3.14 0.57
CA THR A 150 -3.40 1.91 -0.11
C THR A 150 -2.30 1.24 0.68
N GLY A 151 -2.28 -0.09 0.72
CA GLY A 151 -1.23 -0.86 1.37
C GLY A 151 -1.34 -2.34 1.07
N ASP A 152 -0.30 -3.09 1.39
CA ASP A 152 -0.18 -4.51 1.00
C ASP A 152 -0.98 -5.46 1.90
N SER A 153 -1.58 -4.95 2.98
CA SER A 153 -2.46 -5.72 3.87
C SER A 153 -3.69 -4.93 4.29
N ALA A 154 -4.79 -5.66 4.56
CA ALA A 154 -6.01 -5.07 5.09
C ALA A 154 -5.80 -4.35 6.43
N VAL A 155 -4.87 -4.84 7.26
CA VAL A 155 -4.51 -4.24 8.54
C VAL A 155 -3.78 -2.90 8.34
N ALA A 156 -2.83 -2.84 7.38
CA ALA A 156 -2.14 -1.60 7.04
C ALA A 156 -3.13 -0.53 6.55
N ILE A 157 -4.03 -0.88 5.65
CA ILE A 157 -5.08 0.03 5.15
C ILE A 157 -6.00 0.49 6.29
N ALA A 158 -6.42 -0.42 7.17
CA ALA A 158 -7.22 -0.07 8.34
C ALA A 158 -6.48 0.90 9.28
N TYR A 159 -5.17 0.72 9.49
CA TYR A 159 -4.35 1.65 10.27
C TYR A 159 -4.29 3.04 9.63
N GLN A 160 -4.10 3.13 8.31
CA GLN A 160 -4.10 4.42 7.59
C GLN A 160 -5.44 5.14 7.75
N HIS A 161 -6.56 4.41 7.68
CA HIS A 161 -7.88 4.98 7.97
C HIS A 161 -7.97 5.56 9.38
N VAL A 162 -7.34 4.97 10.40
CA VAL A 162 -7.36 5.47 11.78
C VAL A 162 -6.42 6.66 11.99
N SER A 163 -5.22 6.63 11.42
CA SER A 163 -4.11 7.49 11.86
C SER A 163 -3.59 8.46 10.80
N GLU A 164 -3.63 8.12 9.51
CA GLU A 164 -2.96 8.88 8.45
C GLU A 164 -3.89 9.91 7.79
N MET A 165 -3.41 11.13 7.54
CA MET A 165 -4.20 12.12 6.80
C MET A 165 -4.10 11.90 5.28
N PRO A 166 -5.23 11.88 4.55
CA PRO A 166 -5.19 11.63 3.11
C PRO A 166 -4.55 12.81 2.38
N THR A 167 -3.82 12.53 1.29
CA THR A 167 -3.32 13.59 0.40
C THR A 167 -4.50 14.29 -0.27
N PRO A 168 -4.63 15.63 -0.25
CA PRO A 168 -5.75 16.31 -0.89
C PRO A 168 -5.92 15.95 -2.38
N PRO A 169 -7.15 15.74 -2.88
CA PRO A 169 -7.40 15.39 -4.29
C PRO A 169 -6.73 16.31 -5.31
N SER A 170 -6.71 17.63 -5.08
CA SER A 170 -6.06 18.60 -5.98
C SER A 170 -4.55 18.39 -6.15
N GLN A 171 -3.88 17.73 -5.20
CA GLN A 171 -2.47 17.38 -5.30
C GLN A 171 -2.23 16.11 -6.13
N VAL A 172 -3.27 15.29 -6.32
CA VAL A 172 -3.22 14.06 -7.14
C VAL A 172 -3.69 14.33 -8.56
N ASP A 173 -4.73 15.16 -8.72
CA ASP A 173 -5.27 15.56 -10.02
C ASP A 173 -5.52 17.07 -10.04
N ASN A 174 -4.80 17.79 -10.91
CA ASN A 174 -4.89 19.24 -11.08
C ASN A 174 -6.27 19.71 -11.61
N GLY A 175 -7.12 18.79 -12.09
CA GLY A 175 -8.50 19.09 -12.48
C GLY A 175 -9.44 19.32 -11.30
N VAL A 176 -9.02 19.00 -10.06
CA VAL A 176 -9.85 19.13 -8.86
C VAL A 176 -9.61 20.49 -8.17
N SER A 177 -10.69 21.20 -7.84
CA SER A 177 -10.62 22.51 -7.18
C SER A 177 -10.42 22.40 -5.66
N LEU A 178 -9.90 23.48 -5.05
CA LEU A 178 -9.72 23.56 -3.59
C LEU A 178 -11.04 23.52 -2.81
N ASP A 179 -12.15 23.93 -3.43
CA ASP A 179 -13.49 23.79 -2.82
C ASP A 179 -13.90 22.31 -2.70
N ILE A 180 -13.51 21.47 -3.68
CA ILE A 180 -13.76 20.02 -3.63
C ILE A 180 -12.85 19.37 -2.59
N ASP A 181 -11.60 19.81 -2.47
CA ASP A 181 -10.70 19.35 -1.39
C ASP A 181 -11.34 19.57 -0.02
N ALA A 182 -11.89 20.76 0.25
CA ALA A 182 -12.52 21.05 1.54
C ALA A 182 -13.68 20.08 1.86
N VAL A 183 -14.46 19.71 0.84
CA VAL A 183 -15.57 18.75 0.97
C VAL A 183 -15.05 17.34 1.27
N VAL A 184 -14.07 16.87 0.49
CA VAL A 184 -13.49 15.53 0.65
C VAL A 184 -12.76 15.42 1.99
N MET A 185 -11.90 16.38 2.31
CA MET A 185 -11.11 16.36 3.55
C MET A 185 -11.99 16.43 4.80
N ARG A 186 -13.10 17.18 4.78
CA ARG A 186 -14.07 17.18 5.89
C ARG A 186 -14.78 15.84 6.03
N SER A 187 -15.14 15.18 4.93
CA SER A 187 -15.75 13.85 4.99
C SER A 187 -14.80 12.77 5.53
N LEU A 188 -13.49 12.93 5.29
CA LEU A 188 -12.43 12.02 5.71
C LEU A 188 -11.80 12.37 7.07
N ALA A 189 -12.39 13.31 7.83
CA ALA A 189 -11.92 13.63 9.18
C ALA A 189 -11.95 12.38 10.07
N LYS A 190 -10.92 12.17 10.91
CA LYS A 190 -10.78 10.93 11.68
C LYS A 190 -11.83 10.80 12.78
N ARG A 191 -12.13 11.90 13.47
CA ARG A 191 -13.20 11.97 14.47
C ARG A 191 -14.55 12.14 13.79
N ALA A 192 -15.55 11.35 14.18
CA ALA A 192 -16.89 11.42 13.60
C ALA A 192 -17.59 12.78 13.81
N ASP A 193 -17.29 13.47 14.92
CA ASP A 193 -17.86 14.80 15.23
C ASP A 193 -17.34 15.91 14.32
N ASP A 194 -16.17 15.74 13.70
CA ASP A 194 -15.56 16.74 12.81
C ASP A 194 -16.05 16.62 11.36
N ARG A 195 -16.78 15.53 11.05
CA ARG A 195 -17.33 15.25 9.72
C ARG A 195 -18.65 15.99 9.50
N TYR A 196 -19.26 15.75 8.34
CA TYR A 196 -20.67 16.05 8.14
C TYR A 196 -21.53 15.22 9.10
N GLN A 197 -22.54 15.84 9.71
CA GLN A 197 -23.38 15.18 10.70
C GLN A 197 -24.60 14.49 10.08
N SER A 198 -24.88 14.77 8.80
CA SER A 198 -25.94 14.09 8.04
C SER A 198 -25.60 13.97 6.56
N ALA A 199 -26.18 12.98 5.90
CA ALA A 199 -26.08 12.82 4.45
C ALA A 199 -26.66 14.03 3.69
N ALA A 200 -27.71 14.67 4.22
CA ALA A 200 -28.26 15.90 3.68
C ALA A 200 -27.27 17.09 3.73
N GLU A 201 -26.55 17.25 4.84
CA GLU A 201 -25.51 18.30 4.99
C GLU A 201 -24.36 18.08 4.00
N PHE A 202 -23.87 16.83 3.91
CA PHE A 202 -22.81 16.46 2.99
C PHE A 202 -23.25 16.68 1.53
N ARG A 203 -24.46 16.26 1.17
CA ARG A 203 -25.02 16.46 -0.16
C ARG A 203 -25.13 17.94 -0.52
N ALA A 204 -25.55 18.78 0.41
CA ALA A 204 -25.60 20.22 0.20
C ALA A 204 -24.22 20.81 -0.10
N ALA A 205 -23.16 20.30 0.53
CA ALA A 205 -21.79 20.73 0.23
C ALA A 205 -21.35 20.30 -1.18
N VAL A 206 -21.57 19.04 -1.54
CA VAL A 206 -21.28 18.50 -2.89
C VAL A 206 -22.01 19.29 -3.98
N VAL A 207 -23.30 19.57 -3.80
CA VAL A 207 -24.10 20.33 -4.76
C VAL A 207 -23.62 21.79 -4.90
N ARG A 208 -23.17 22.42 -3.81
CA ARG A 208 -22.55 23.75 -3.89
C ARG A 208 -21.27 23.74 -4.71
N SER A 209 -20.44 22.71 -4.56
CA SER A 209 -19.21 22.55 -5.36
C SER A 209 -19.51 22.37 -6.85
N ILE A 210 -20.57 21.64 -7.23
CA ILE A 210 -21.02 21.51 -8.63
C ILE A 210 -21.41 22.89 -9.20
N ALA A 211 -22.07 23.73 -8.39
CA ALA A 211 -22.51 25.07 -8.80
C ALA A 211 -21.37 26.11 -8.83
N GLY A 212 -20.12 25.73 -8.54
CA GLY A 212 -18.97 26.64 -8.50
C GLY A 212 -19.08 27.75 -7.45
N SER A 213 -19.90 27.54 -6.41
CA SER A 213 -20.11 28.51 -5.34
C SER A 213 -19.15 28.22 -4.17
N PRO A 214 -18.32 29.20 -3.73
CA PRO A 214 -17.31 28.96 -2.71
C PRO A 214 -17.93 28.49 -1.40
N ALA A 215 -17.23 27.58 -0.71
CA ALA A 215 -17.67 27.04 0.57
C ALA A 215 -17.76 28.14 1.63
N THR A 216 -18.96 28.64 1.89
CA THR A 216 -19.22 29.52 3.04
C THR A 216 -19.30 28.65 4.29
N ALA A 217 -18.18 28.47 4.99
CA ALA A 217 -18.25 28.14 6.40
C ALA A 217 -18.83 29.37 7.13
N PRO A 218 -19.86 29.23 7.99
CA PRO A 218 -20.20 30.31 8.89
C PRO A 218 -19.06 30.41 9.90
N VAL A 219 -18.17 31.39 9.71
CA VAL A 219 -17.42 31.94 10.83
C VAL A 219 -18.49 32.44 11.80
N GLN A 220 -18.63 31.79 12.96
CA GLN A 220 -19.38 32.38 14.06
C GLN A 220 -18.72 33.71 14.39
N THR A 221 -19.34 34.80 13.94
CA THR A 221 -19.06 36.13 14.47
C THR A 221 -19.39 36.10 15.94
N ILE A 222 -18.37 36.15 16.78
CA ILE A 222 -18.54 36.47 18.19
C ILE A 222 -19.06 37.92 18.21
N SER A 223 -20.37 38.05 18.35
CA SER A 223 -21.02 39.29 18.76
C SER A 223 -20.57 39.60 20.18
N LEU A 224 -19.61 40.51 20.34
CA LEU A 224 -19.41 41.15 21.63
C LEU A 224 -20.47 42.24 21.78
N SER A 225 -21.50 41.89 22.54
CA SER A 225 -22.49 42.81 23.08
C SER A 225 -21.83 43.99 23.78
N GLU A 226 -22.39 45.16 23.48
CA GLU A 226 -22.54 46.35 24.32
C GLU A 226 -21.84 46.32 25.69
N THR A 227 -20.76 47.10 25.81
CA THR A 227 -20.40 47.69 27.11
C THR A 227 -21.20 48.98 27.25
N GLN A 228 -22.24 48.94 28.09
CA GLN A 228 -22.91 50.13 28.57
C GLN A 228 -21.94 51.03 29.35
N ALA A 229 -22.03 52.32 29.06
CA ALA A 229 -21.29 53.39 29.73
C ALA A 229 -21.80 53.63 31.16
N MET A 230 -20.89 53.94 32.08
CA MET A 230 -21.18 54.69 33.30
C MET A 230 -20.95 56.19 33.06
N PRO A 231 -21.70 57.09 33.70
CA PRO A 231 -21.66 58.52 33.42
C PRO A 231 -20.47 59.19 34.14
N LEU A 232 -19.81 60.12 33.46
CA LEU A 232 -18.91 61.10 34.07
C LEU A 232 -19.50 62.50 33.88
N ILE A 233 -19.65 63.21 34.99
CA ILE A 233 -20.25 64.55 35.07
C ILE A 233 -19.32 65.60 34.44
N GLU A 234 -19.83 66.19 33.36
CA GLU A 234 -19.74 67.56 32.81
C GLU A 234 -18.63 68.54 33.29
N ALA A 235 -17.89 69.10 32.31
CA ALA A 235 -17.78 70.55 32.11
C ALA A 235 -17.13 70.92 30.75
N ALA A 236 -17.94 71.54 29.90
CA ALA A 236 -17.67 72.66 29.00
C ALA A 236 -16.40 72.71 28.10
N GLY A 237 -16.65 72.76 26.79
CA GLY A 237 -16.14 73.84 25.92
C GLY A 237 -14.99 73.54 24.95
N LEU A 238 -15.35 73.39 23.66
CA LEU A 238 -14.81 74.11 22.47
C LEU A 238 -13.30 74.44 22.48
N SER A 239 -12.47 74.18 21.48
CA SER A 239 -12.63 74.11 20.03
C SER A 239 -11.23 73.92 19.42
N SER A 240 -11.15 73.28 18.24
CA SER A 240 -10.11 73.41 17.19
C SER A 240 -8.65 73.12 17.62
N GLY A 241 -8.00 72.09 17.12
CA GLY A 241 -7.83 71.76 15.71
C GLY A 241 -6.36 72.00 15.37
N ASP A 242 -5.58 70.93 15.14
CA ASP A 242 -4.23 71.09 14.61
C ASP A 242 -3.70 69.85 13.89
N ARG A 243 -2.86 70.18 12.90
CA ARG A 243 -1.76 69.47 12.23
C ARG A 243 -1.39 68.07 12.75
N ALA A 244 -1.18 67.09 11.89
CA ALA A 244 -0.01 66.92 11.00
C ALA A 244 1.34 66.74 11.71
N ARG A 245 2.15 65.86 11.09
CA ARG A 245 3.62 65.69 11.16
C ARG A 245 4.09 64.64 12.17
N ARG A 246 4.69 63.55 11.64
CA ARG A 246 6.15 63.32 11.43
C ARG A 246 6.81 62.90 12.75
N ALA A 247 7.80 62.03 12.80
CA ALA A 247 8.55 61.26 11.82
C ALA A 247 9.49 60.34 12.62
N GLY A 248 9.99 59.29 11.97
CA GLY A 248 11.29 58.63 12.21
C GLY A 248 11.54 58.03 13.60
N GLY A 249 12.17 56.87 13.74
CA GLY A 249 12.93 56.06 12.81
C GLY A 249 14.01 55.32 13.59
N SER A 250 14.65 54.37 12.91
CA SER A 250 15.86 53.64 13.32
C SER A 250 15.64 52.50 14.32
N ALA A 251 16.35 51.37 14.31
CA ALA A 251 17.13 50.58 13.36
C ALA A 251 17.76 49.42 14.16
N ALA A 252 18.05 48.30 13.48
CA ALA A 252 18.95 47.21 13.86
C ALA A 252 18.55 46.31 15.06
N GLY A 253 18.70 44.98 15.05
CA GLY A 253 19.24 44.03 14.08
C GLY A 253 19.58 42.71 14.81
N VAL A 254 19.76 41.64 14.03
CA VAL A 254 20.53 40.39 14.31
C VAL A 254 19.75 39.10 14.70
N ARG A 255 19.69 38.19 13.70
CA ARG A 255 19.92 36.72 13.64
C ARG A 255 19.30 35.74 14.69
N GLY A 256 18.66 34.69 14.16
CA GLY A 256 19.11 33.29 14.34
C GLY A 256 18.11 32.21 14.84
N ARG A 257 17.74 31.28 13.94
CA ARG A 257 17.41 29.82 14.09
C ARG A 257 16.38 29.31 15.13
N GLY A 258 15.56 28.33 14.70
CA GLY A 258 15.20 27.16 15.52
C GLY A 258 13.78 26.57 15.35
N LEU A 259 13.72 25.24 15.24
CA LEU A 259 12.57 24.32 15.08
C LEU A 259 11.48 24.38 16.19
N GLY A 260 10.29 23.83 15.87
CA GLY A 260 9.53 22.97 16.81
C GLY A 260 8.09 23.41 17.13
N PHE A 261 7.09 22.81 16.47
CA PHE A 261 5.66 22.96 16.83
C PHE A 261 4.96 21.59 16.82
N TRP A 262 5.31 20.76 17.79
CA TRP A 262 4.54 19.56 18.18
C TRP A 262 4.36 19.59 19.70
N ALA A 263 3.33 20.28 20.20
CA ALA A 263 3.02 20.32 21.64
C ALA A 263 1.61 20.87 21.94
N VAL A 264 0.54 20.41 21.27
CA VAL A 264 -0.83 20.87 21.63
C VAL A 264 -1.85 19.75 21.86
N SER A 265 -1.62 18.50 21.43
CA SER A 265 -2.66 17.47 21.52
C SER A 265 -2.73 16.69 22.84
N GLY A 266 -1.73 16.78 23.72
CA GLY A 266 -1.72 16.10 25.03
C GLY A 266 -2.46 16.85 26.15
N LEU A 267 -2.67 18.16 26.00
CA LEU A 267 -3.12 19.02 27.10
C LEU A 267 -4.64 18.91 27.39
N ALA A 268 -5.44 18.56 26.39
CA ALA A 268 -6.91 18.53 26.51
C ALA A 268 -7.43 17.29 27.27
N VAL A 269 -6.74 16.15 27.14
CA VAL A 269 -7.10 14.91 27.85
C VAL A 269 -6.65 14.98 29.31
N ILE A 270 -5.50 15.61 29.57
CA ILE A 270 -5.00 15.88 30.92
C ILE A 270 -5.94 16.86 31.64
N ALA A 271 -6.44 17.91 30.98
CA ALA A 271 -7.37 18.86 31.57
C ALA A 271 -8.71 18.22 32.00
N ALA A 272 -9.23 17.25 31.23
CA ALA A 272 -10.47 16.54 31.56
C ALA A 272 -10.30 15.59 32.76
N ILE A 273 -9.14 14.95 32.88
CA ILE A 273 -8.79 14.08 34.03
C ILE A 273 -8.51 14.93 35.28
N VAL A 274 -7.85 16.09 35.13
CA VAL A 274 -7.63 17.07 36.21
C VAL A 274 -8.96 17.62 36.72
N GLY A 275 -9.95 17.87 35.85
CA GLY A 275 -11.29 18.30 36.26
C GLY A 275 -12.01 17.28 37.17
N ALA A 276 -11.91 15.99 36.86
CA ALA A 276 -12.50 14.93 37.67
C ALA A 276 -11.80 14.77 39.04
N VAL A 277 -10.48 14.96 39.09
CA VAL A 277 -9.68 14.86 40.33
C VAL A 277 -9.86 16.10 41.21
N VAL A 278 -9.97 17.30 40.65
CA VAL A 278 -10.24 18.54 41.39
C VAL A 278 -11.64 18.51 42.03
N ILE A 279 -12.63 17.93 41.36
CA ILE A 279 -13.99 17.72 41.94
C ILE A 279 -13.95 16.67 43.05
N SER A 280 -13.12 15.62 42.93
CA SER A 280 -12.90 14.64 44.00
C SER A 280 -12.20 15.24 45.22
N GLN A 281 -11.26 16.18 45.02
CA GLN A 281 -10.53 16.87 46.09
C GLN A 281 -11.42 17.86 46.87
N PHE A 282 -12.46 18.43 46.24
CA PHE A 282 -13.36 19.37 46.90
C PHE A 282 -14.48 18.69 47.71
N LEU A 283 -14.79 17.42 47.45
CA LEU A 283 -15.84 16.67 48.14
C LEU A 283 -15.35 15.82 49.34
N PHE A 284 -14.05 15.54 49.44
CA PHE A 284 -13.45 14.74 50.53
C PHE A 284 -12.38 15.52 51.32
N GLY A 285 -12.72 16.72 51.78
CA GLY A 285 -11.81 17.55 52.55
C GLY A 285 -11.38 16.94 53.90
N GLY A 286 -10.10 17.13 54.25
CA GLY A 286 -9.68 17.37 55.63
C GLY A 286 -8.43 16.64 56.12
N SER A 287 -7.26 17.31 56.12
CA SER A 287 -6.38 17.55 57.29
C SER A 287 -4.98 17.98 56.83
N GLY A 288 -4.35 18.91 57.57
CA GLY A 288 -3.06 19.51 57.21
C GLY A 288 -1.88 18.54 57.30
N GLY A 289 -1.61 17.84 56.20
CA GLY A 289 -0.46 16.94 56.06
C GLY A 289 0.86 17.70 55.83
N SER A 290 1.95 17.15 56.37
CA SER A 290 3.31 17.56 56.03
C SER A 290 3.49 17.46 54.51
N ARG A 291 3.98 18.53 53.88
CA ARG A 291 4.22 18.56 52.43
C ARG A 291 5.66 18.15 52.15
N VAL A 292 5.81 17.28 51.17
CA VAL A 292 7.09 16.71 50.73
C VAL A 292 7.33 17.08 49.28
N GLN A 293 8.60 17.25 48.94
CA GLN A 293 9.01 17.63 47.59
C GLN A 293 9.07 16.40 46.69
N VAL A 294 8.51 16.50 45.49
CA VAL A 294 8.54 15.42 44.50
C VAL A 294 9.98 15.23 43.99
N PRO A 295 10.57 14.04 44.15
CA PRO A 295 11.91 13.75 43.66
C PRO A 295 11.93 13.66 42.13
N ASN A 296 13.13 13.81 41.55
CA ASN A 296 13.32 13.60 40.11
C ASN A 296 13.44 12.10 39.82
N LEU A 297 12.52 11.60 39.00
CA LEU A 297 12.41 10.21 38.58
C LEU A 297 12.87 10.00 37.13
N ASP A 298 13.23 11.08 36.42
CA ASP A 298 13.71 11.00 35.04
C ASP A 298 14.95 10.11 34.96
N GLY A 299 14.92 9.13 34.04
CA GLY A 299 16.02 8.18 33.84
C GLY A 299 16.08 7.04 34.86
N LEU A 300 15.22 7.01 35.89
CA LEU A 300 15.15 5.88 36.83
C LEU A 300 14.34 4.72 36.25
N THR A 301 14.62 3.51 36.74
CA THR A 301 13.74 2.36 36.53
C THR A 301 12.50 2.49 37.40
N ILE A 302 11.42 1.77 37.05
CA ILE A 302 10.20 1.70 37.86
C ILE A 302 10.51 1.37 39.33
N GLN A 303 11.43 0.42 39.56
CA GLN A 303 11.86 0.03 40.90
C GLN A 303 12.63 1.15 41.61
N GLY A 304 13.56 1.82 40.91
CA GLY A 304 14.32 2.94 41.46
C GLY A 304 13.42 4.12 41.82
N ALA A 305 12.41 4.42 40.98
CA ALA A 305 11.44 5.46 41.26
C ALA A 305 10.50 5.12 42.42
N ALA A 306 10.08 3.85 42.55
CA ALA A 306 9.30 3.41 43.71
C ALA A 306 10.08 3.59 45.02
N THR A 307 11.39 3.31 45.01
CA THR A 307 12.27 3.57 46.17
C THR A 307 12.41 5.06 46.46
N ALA A 308 12.71 5.89 45.44
CA ALA A 308 12.88 7.33 45.60
C ALA A 308 11.61 8.03 46.10
N LEU A 309 10.43 7.59 45.64
CA LEU A 309 9.14 8.09 46.14
C LEU A 309 8.86 7.62 47.56
N GLY A 310 9.19 6.37 47.89
CA GLY A 310 9.00 5.82 49.23
C GLY A 310 9.82 6.53 50.31
N GLU A 311 11.01 7.04 49.99
CA GLU A 311 11.85 7.82 50.92
C GLU A 311 11.22 9.15 51.35
N VAL A 312 10.31 9.69 50.54
CA VAL A 312 9.59 10.95 50.82
C VAL A 312 8.11 10.70 51.15
N ASP A 313 7.72 9.45 51.47
CA ASP A 313 6.34 9.03 51.73
C ASP A 313 5.36 9.32 50.56
N LEU A 314 5.84 9.38 49.33
CA LEU A 314 5.03 9.45 48.12
C LEU A 314 4.84 8.06 47.50
N ARG A 315 3.79 7.89 46.68
CA ARG A 315 3.47 6.61 46.03
C ARG A 315 3.71 6.68 44.54
N LEU A 316 4.13 5.57 43.95
CA LEU A 316 4.13 5.45 42.49
C LEU A 316 2.68 5.31 42.01
N GLY A 317 2.27 6.21 41.11
CA GLY A 317 0.94 6.26 40.51
C GLY A 317 0.83 5.42 39.24
N ALA A 318 -0.01 5.89 38.30
CA ALA A 318 -0.19 5.26 37.01
C ALA A 318 1.11 5.28 36.18
N GLN A 319 1.38 4.16 35.49
CA GLN A 319 2.52 3.99 34.60
C GLN A 319 1.98 3.95 33.17
N THR A 320 2.34 4.94 32.36
CA THR A 320 1.89 5.04 30.97
C THR A 320 3.05 4.68 30.05
N PRO A 321 2.98 3.61 29.25
CA PRO A 321 4.02 3.28 28.29
C PRO A 321 3.97 4.22 27.07
N GLU A 322 5.14 4.70 26.63
CA GLU A 322 5.29 5.53 25.44
C GLU A 322 6.58 5.14 24.69
N LEU A 323 6.52 5.07 23.36
CA LEU A 323 7.71 4.79 22.53
C LEU A 323 8.73 5.91 22.71
N SER A 324 9.99 5.55 22.94
CA SER A 324 11.06 6.54 23.06
C SER A 324 12.42 5.96 22.66
N ASP A 325 13.39 6.84 22.45
CA ASP A 325 14.78 6.46 22.18
C ASP A 325 15.52 5.92 23.42
N ARG A 326 14.90 5.97 24.60
CA ARG A 326 15.47 5.49 25.86
C ARG A 326 15.23 4.00 26.07
N PRO A 327 16.08 3.31 26.86
CA PRO A 327 15.89 1.89 27.17
C PRO A 327 14.51 1.59 27.74
N GLU A 328 13.93 0.47 27.34
CA GLU A 328 12.64 0.00 27.84
C GLU A 328 12.63 -0.06 29.37
N GLY A 329 11.53 0.38 29.99
CA GLY A 329 11.38 0.38 31.45
C GLY A 329 11.99 1.59 32.17
N THR A 330 12.56 2.54 31.42
CA THR A 330 13.11 3.80 31.95
C THR A 330 12.04 4.89 31.99
N ILE A 331 11.96 5.65 33.07
CA ILE A 331 11.03 6.79 33.18
C ILE A 331 11.50 7.95 32.29
N ILE A 332 10.58 8.48 31.49
CA ILE A 332 10.84 9.56 30.52
C ILE A 332 10.12 10.86 30.86
N ALA A 333 9.04 10.76 31.65
CA ALA A 333 8.33 11.90 32.18
C ALA A 333 7.63 11.53 33.49
N GLN A 334 7.36 12.53 34.32
CA GLN A 334 6.62 12.37 35.56
C GLN A 334 5.60 13.49 35.73
N GLN A 335 4.51 13.20 36.42
CA GLN A 335 3.52 14.17 36.82
C GLN A 335 2.98 13.81 38.20
N PRO A 336 3.07 14.68 39.22
CA PRO A 336 3.54 16.08 39.17
C PRO A 336 5.05 16.26 38.91
N ALA A 337 5.46 17.47 38.48
CA ALA A 337 6.84 17.74 38.07
C ALA A 337 7.82 17.66 39.25
N ALA A 338 9.08 17.36 38.96
CA ALA A 338 10.13 17.31 39.97
C ALA A 338 10.24 18.66 40.69
N GLY A 339 10.31 18.63 42.02
CA GLY A 339 10.38 19.82 42.86
C GLY A 339 9.04 20.37 43.33
N GLU A 340 7.90 19.87 42.83
CA GLU A 340 6.57 20.26 43.31
C GLU A 340 6.29 19.74 44.73
N MET A 341 5.41 20.42 45.46
CA MET A 341 5.09 20.08 46.85
C MET A 341 3.76 19.31 46.90
N LEU A 342 3.83 18.04 47.28
CA LEU A 342 2.66 17.18 47.46
C LEU A 342 2.46 16.83 48.93
N GLU A 343 1.24 16.46 49.28
CA GLU A 343 0.97 15.90 50.60
C GLU A 343 1.51 14.47 50.66
N GLN A 344 2.03 14.08 51.83
CA GLN A 344 2.45 12.69 52.05
C GLN A 344 1.32 11.71 51.71
N GLY A 345 1.69 10.61 51.07
CA GLY A 345 0.79 9.58 50.59
C GLY A 345 0.19 9.82 49.21
N GLN A 346 0.41 11.00 48.59
CA GLN A 346 -0.02 11.25 47.22
C GLN A 346 0.81 10.49 46.19
N SER A 347 0.21 10.25 45.03
CA SER A 347 0.79 9.47 43.95
C SER A 347 1.41 10.34 42.86
N VAL A 348 2.59 9.94 42.36
CA VAL A 348 3.26 10.53 41.20
C VAL A 348 3.12 9.56 40.03
N ASN A 349 2.42 9.99 38.98
CA ASN A 349 2.28 9.22 37.74
C ASN A 349 3.56 9.37 36.91
N VAL A 350 3.93 8.31 36.19
CA VAL A 350 5.14 8.28 35.37
C VAL A 350 4.82 7.79 33.96
N THR A 351 5.54 8.35 33.00
CA THR A 351 5.59 7.84 31.63
C THR A 351 6.86 7.03 31.50
N VAL A 352 6.73 5.80 31.01
CA VAL A 352 7.80 4.81 30.92
C VAL A 352 8.11 4.56 29.45
N SER A 353 9.38 4.52 29.10
CA SER A 353 9.82 4.13 27.76
C SER A 353 9.38 2.70 27.45
N GLY A 354 8.65 2.53 26.36
CA GLY A 354 8.38 1.24 25.73
C GLY A 354 9.51 0.75 24.82
N GLY A 355 10.65 1.45 24.79
CA GLY A 355 11.74 1.18 23.86
C GLY A 355 11.55 1.86 22.50
N GLN A 356 12.49 1.60 21.59
CA GLN A 356 12.43 2.11 20.22
C GLN A 356 11.40 1.34 19.41
N GLU A 357 10.81 2.02 18.42
CA GLU A 357 9.89 1.39 17.48
C GLU A 357 10.64 0.29 16.72
N GLN A 358 10.17 -0.95 16.80
CA GLN A 358 10.79 -2.08 16.12
C GLN A 358 10.12 -2.34 14.77
N ALA A 359 10.95 -2.61 13.77
CA ALA A 359 10.56 -3.01 12.43
C ALA A 359 10.96 -4.48 12.18
N THR A 360 10.15 -5.19 11.39
CA THR A 360 10.45 -6.57 10.98
C THR A 360 11.15 -6.57 9.63
N VAL A 361 12.28 -7.27 9.53
CA VAL A 361 13.04 -7.36 8.29
C VAL A 361 12.24 -8.17 7.25
N PRO A 362 11.92 -7.58 6.07
CA PRO A 362 11.17 -8.26 5.03
C PRO A 362 12.03 -9.27 4.26
N GLN A 363 11.38 -10.08 3.42
CA GLN A 363 12.06 -10.96 2.49
C GLN A 363 12.59 -10.18 1.27
N LEU A 364 13.91 -10.14 1.14
CA LEU A 364 14.63 -9.52 0.02
C LEU A 364 15.27 -10.56 -0.90
N VAL A 365 15.60 -11.74 -0.37
CA VAL A 365 16.13 -12.86 -1.17
C VAL A 365 15.13 -13.26 -2.25
N GLY A 366 15.59 -13.39 -3.48
CA GLY A 366 14.73 -13.71 -4.63
C GLY A 366 14.27 -12.50 -5.44
N LEU A 367 14.47 -11.28 -4.95
CA LEU A 367 14.19 -10.08 -5.73
C LEU A 367 15.21 -9.93 -6.86
N THR A 368 14.73 -9.55 -8.05
CA THR A 368 15.56 -9.41 -9.26
C THR A 368 16.12 -8.00 -9.46
N SER A 369 15.85 -7.06 -8.54
CA SER A 369 16.32 -5.68 -8.64
C SER A 369 16.63 -5.09 -7.26
N ILE A 370 17.65 -4.24 -7.22
CA ILE A 370 18.05 -3.50 -6.03
C ILE A 370 16.96 -2.48 -5.66
N GLU A 371 16.28 -1.92 -6.65
CA GLU A 371 15.17 -0.99 -6.47
C GLU A 371 13.99 -1.65 -5.75
N ALA A 372 13.64 -2.88 -6.10
CA ALA A 372 12.61 -3.64 -5.37
C ALA A 372 13.03 -3.92 -3.92
N ALA A 373 14.30 -4.28 -3.69
CA ALA A 373 14.80 -4.50 -2.34
C ALA A 373 14.78 -3.20 -1.51
N ARG A 374 15.15 -2.06 -2.11
CA ARG A 374 15.07 -0.74 -1.47
C ARG A 374 13.63 -0.37 -1.12
N LEU A 375 12.68 -0.63 -2.02
CA LEU A 375 11.27 -0.34 -1.79
C LEU A 375 10.72 -1.17 -0.62
N ALA A 376 10.95 -2.49 -0.66
CA ALA A 376 10.54 -3.39 0.41
C ALA A 376 11.11 -3.00 1.78
N LEU A 377 12.36 -2.54 1.83
CA LEU A 377 12.97 -2.00 3.05
C LEU A 377 12.31 -0.70 3.49
N SER A 378 12.07 0.24 2.58
CA SER A 378 11.41 1.51 2.89
C SER A 378 9.99 1.31 3.43
N ASP A 379 9.25 0.35 2.89
CA ASP A 379 7.89 -0.01 3.33
C ASP A 379 7.89 -0.59 4.75
N ALA A 380 9.00 -1.23 5.15
CA ALA A 380 9.23 -1.73 6.50
C ALA A 380 9.88 -0.69 7.45
N ASN A 381 9.98 0.59 7.05
CA ASN A 381 10.74 1.62 7.78
C ASN A 381 12.22 1.26 8.00
N LEU A 382 12.82 0.48 7.10
CA LEU A 382 14.22 0.08 7.13
C LEU A 382 15.00 0.73 5.99
N GLN A 383 16.32 0.71 6.09
CA GLN A 383 17.20 1.32 5.10
C GLN A 383 18.02 0.27 4.37
N LEU A 384 18.30 0.50 3.09
CA LEU A 384 19.26 -0.33 2.37
C LEU A 384 20.68 0.01 2.84
N GLY A 385 21.35 -1.00 3.40
CA GLY A 385 22.71 -0.94 3.90
C GLY A 385 23.74 -1.28 2.83
N GLN A 386 24.71 -2.13 3.19
CA GLN A 386 25.80 -2.49 2.29
C GLN A 386 25.32 -3.47 1.22
N ILE A 387 25.69 -3.20 -0.04
CA ILE A 387 25.47 -4.12 -1.16
C ILE A 387 26.78 -4.85 -1.46
N LYS A 388 26.80 -6.16 -1.24
CA LYS A 388 27.88 -7.05 -1.63
C LYS A 388 27.58 -7.66 -2.99
N GLN A 389 28.60 -7.90 -3.80
CA GLN A 389 28.47 -8.55 -5.10
C GLN A 389 29.12 -9.93 -5.05
N GLN A 390 28.47 -10.91 -5.68
CA GLN A 390 28.96 -12.28 -5.76
C GLN A 390 28.63 -12.88 -7.13
N ASP A 391 29.59 -13.64 -7.68
CA ASP A 391 29.39 -14.38 -8.92
C ASP A 391 28.45 -15.56 -8.69
N SER A 392 27.45 -15.69 -9.56
CA SER A 392 26.40 -16.69 -9.45
C SER A 392 25.74 -16.92 -10.80
N GLU A 393 25.10 -18.09 -10.94
CA GLU A 393 24.28 -18.42 -12.11
C GLU A 393 22.99 -17.59 -12.18
N GLN A 394 22.61 -16.92 -11.09
CA GLN A 394 21.43 -16.04 -11.08
C GLN A 394 21.64 -14.79 -11.94
N PRO A 395 20.57 -14.19 -12.51
CA PRO A 395 20.68 -12.95 -13.29
C PRO A 395 21.36 -11.82 -12.51
N ALA A 396 22.02 -10.90 -13.22
CA ALA A 396 22.62 -9.72 -12.60
C ALA A 396 21.57 -8.90 -11.85
N GLY A 397 21.86 -8.54 -10.60
CA GLY A 397 20.94 -7.81 -9.72
C GLY A 397 20.02 -8.70 -8.87
N TYR A 398 20.05 -10.02 -9.04
CA TYR A 398 19.31 -10.96 -8.19
C TYR A 398 19.87 -10.98 -6.77
N VAL A 399 19.00 -10.82 -5.75
CA VAL A 399 19.41 -10.87 -4.34
C VAL A 399 19.59 -12.32 -3.89
N LEU A 400 20.84 -12.67 -3.60
CA LEU A 400 21.28 -14.00 -3.16
C LEU A 400 21.13 -14.19 -1.65
N ASP A 401 21.38 -13.13 -0.88
CA ASP A 401 21.41 -13.19 0.58
C ASP A 401 21.08 -11.82 1.20
N GLN A 402 20.65 -11.83 2.46
CA GLN A 402 20.36 -10.63 3.24
C GLN A 402 20.83 -10.77 4.69
N ASP A 403 21.22 -9.66 5.30
CA ASP A 403 21.61 -9.59 6.69
C ASP A 403 21.15 -8.26 7.31
N PRO A 404 20.34 -8.27 8.39
CA PRO A 404 19.73 -9.41 9.08
C PRO A 404 18.75 -10.29 8.26
N ALA A 405 18.51 -11.50 8.74
CA ALA A 405 17.62 -12.48 8.10
C ALA A 405 16.14 -12.03 8.11
N GLU A 406 15.35 -12.56 7.19
CA GLU A 406 13.91 -12.34 7.12
C GLU A 406 13.22 -12.63 8.47
N GLY A 407 12.26 -11.80 8.86
CA GLY A 407 11.51 -11.93 10.11
C GLY A 407 12.25 -11.46 11.36
N SER A 408 13.52 -11.04 11.24
CA SER A 408 14.26 -10.45 12.36
C SER A 408 13.61 -9.16 12.84
N ALA A 409 13.53 -8.94 14.15
CA ALA A 409 13.11 -7.67 14.72
C ALA A 409 14.34 -6.78 14.92
N VAL A 410 14.30 -5.59 14.32
CA VAL A 410 15.38 -4.59 14.39
C VAL A 410 14.78 -3.23 14.70
N ASP A 411 15.61 -2.29 15.15
CA ASP A 411 15.13 -0.93 15.41
C ASP A 411 14.72 -0.26 14.08
N SER A 412 13.63 0.50 14.09
CA SER A 412 13.17 1.23 12.92
C SER A 412 14.26 2.16 12.41
N GLY A 413 14.47 2.17 11.10
CA GLY A 413 15.55 2.89 10.43
C GLY A 413 16.87 2.12 10.34
N SER A 414 16.94 0.89 10.87
CA SER A 414 18.12 0.03 10.75
C SER A 414 18.48 -0.29 9.29
N ALA A 415 19.78 -0.39 9.02
CA ALA A 415 20.31 -0.69 7.70
C ALA A 415 20.43 -2.21 7.49
N ILE A 416 19.82 -2.71 6.41
CA ILE A 416 19.85 -4.13 6.01
C ILE A 416 20.77 -4.30 4.81
N SER A 417 21.79 -5.14 4.96
CA SER A 417 22.76 -5.42 3.89
C SER A 417 22.25 -6.55 3.00
N ILE A 418 22.59 -6.49 1.72
CA ILE A 418 22.21 -7.51 0.72
C ILE A 418 23.43 -7.99 -0.06
N THR A 419 23.41 -9.24 -0.49
CA THR A 419 24.36 -9.78 -1.47
C THR A 419 23.63 -10.01 -2.78
N ILE A 420 24.13 -9.44 -3.87
CA ILE A 420 23.53 -9.55 -5.21
C ILE A 420 24.42 -10.35 -6.16
N SER A 421 23.78 -11.01 -7.12
CA SER A 421 24.45 -11.67 -8.23
C SER A 421 25.03 -10.64 -9.21
N THR A 422 26.29 -10.83 -9.59
CA THR A 422 26.92 -10.11 -10.72
C THR A 422 26.42 -10.61 -12.08
N GLY A 423 25.78 -11.79 -12.12
CA GLY A 423 25.43 -12.49 -13.36
C GLY A 423 26.64 -13.01 -14.12
N ILE A 424 27.82 -13.06 -13.48
CA ILE A 424 29.05 -13.59 -14.08
C ILE A 424 29.10 -15.10 -13.87
N ILE A 425 29.30 -15.82 -14.97
CA ILE A 425 29.44 -17.27 -15.02
C ILE A 425 30.67 -17.65 -15.86
N VAL A 426 31.12 -18.90 -15.74
CA VAL A 426 32.36 -19.36 -16.38
C VAL A 426 32.09 -19.82 -17.80
N VAL A 427 32.89 -19.35 -18.76
CA VAL A 427 32.81 -19.77 -20.16
C VAL A 427 33.17 -21.26 -20.29
N PRO A 428 32.28 -22.12 -20.84
CA PRO A 428 32.58 -23.54 -21.04
C PRO A 428 33.66 -23.75 -22.10
N ASP A 429 34.37 -24.87 -22.02
CA ASP A 429 35.26 -25.34 -23.08
C ASP A 429 34.49 -26.25 -24.04
N VAL A 430 34.35 -25.81 -25.29
CA VAL A 430 33.67 -26.56 -26.36
C VAL A 430 34.60 -26.85 -27.53
N ILE A 431 35.90 -26.59 -27.41
CA ILE A 431 36.88 -26.90 -28.45
C ILE A 431 36.96 -28.42 -28.63
N GLY A 432 36.93 -28.88 -29.88
CA GLY A 432 36.94 -30.30 -30.25
C GLY A 432 35.58 -31.00 -30.19
N ALA A 433 34.54 -30.35 -29.67
CA ALA A 433 33.17 -30.87 -29.71
C ALA A 433 32.58 -30.75 -31.13
N SER A 434 31.51 -31.50 -31.41
CA SER A 434 30.72 -31.30 -32.63
C SER A 434 29.92 -30.00 -32.54
N GLU A 435 29.58 -29.39 -33.68
CA GLU A 435 28.77 -28.15 -33.71
C GLU A 435 27.48 -28.30 -32.87
N ALA A 436 26.77 -29.42 -33.01
CA ALA A 436 25.53 -29.68 -32.29
C ALA A 436 25.75 -29.76 -30.76
N GLN A 437 26.82 -30.43 -30.33
CA GLN A 437 27.16 -30.56 -28.91
C GLN A 437 27.60 -29.20 -28.34
N ALA A 438 28.49 -28.49 -29.04
CA ALA A 438 28.97 -27.17 -28.62
C ALA A 438 27.83 -26.15 -28.47
N ARG A 439 26.89 -26.11 -29.43
CA ARG A 439 25.69 -25.27 -29.32
C ARG A 439 24.87 -25.62 -28.07
N SER A 440 24.67 -26.92 -27.80
CA SER A 440 23.93 -27.38 -26.63
C SER A 440 24.61 -26.97 -25.33
N ASP A 441 25.92 -27.20 -25.22
CA ASP A 441 26.70 -26.91 -24.02
C ASP A 441 26.75 -25.41 -23.71
N ILE A 442 26.89 -24.57 -24.74
CA ILE A 442 26.87 -23.10 -24.63
C ILE A 442 25.50 -22.61 -24.12
N VAL A 443 24.40 -23.10 -24.71
CA VAL A 443 23.04 -22.71 -24.30
C VAL A 443 22.74 -23.19 -22.89
N GLN A 444 23.13 -24.43 -22.55
CA GLN A 444 22.93 -24.99 -21.21
C GLN A 444 23.75 -24.24 -20.16
N ALA A 445 24.96 -23.80 -20.51
CA ALA A 445 25.77 -22.94 -19.66
C ALA A 445 25.19 -21.52 -19.52
N GLY A 446 24.16 -21.14 -20.28
CA GLY A 446 23.49 -19.84 -20.16
C GLY A 446 24.08 -18.74 -21.05
N PHE A 447 24.75 -19.11 -22.14
CA PHE A 447 25.31 -18.20 -23.14
C PHE A 447 24.63 -18.36 -24.50
N GLU A 448 24.88 -17.43 -25.42
CA GLU A 448 24.32 -17.46 -26.78
C GLU A 448 25.37 -17.94 -27.80
N PRO A 449 25.17 -19.05 -28.52
CA PRO A 449 26.13 -19.53 -29.50
C PRO A 449 26.05 -18.76 -30.81
N GLN A 450 27.19 -18.32 -31.33
CA GLN A 450 27.35 -17.80 -32.68
C GLN A 450 28.31 -18.69 -33.46
N VAL A 451 27.91 -19.15 -34.65
CA VAL A 451 28.72 -20.09 -35.45
C VAL A 451 29.33 -19.39 -36.66
N VAL A 452 30.63 -19.60 -36.84
CA VAL A 452 31.40 -19.17 -38.00
C VAL A 452 32.06 -20.41 -38.61
N TYR A 453 31.99 -20.56 -39.93
CA TYR A 453 32.61 -21.69 -40.63
C TYR A 453 33.97 -21.29 -41.19
N GLN A 454 34.94 -22.19 -41.08
CA GLN A 454 36.27 -22.02 -41.64
C GLN A 454 36.75 -23.31 -42.28
N GLU A 455 37.24 -23.22 -43.52
CA GLU A 455 37.81 -24.37 -44.22
C GLU A 455 39.07 -24.87 -43.51
N SER A 456 39.16 -26.19 -43.31
CA SER A 456 40.35 -26.82 -42.75
C SER A 456 40.47 -28.28 -43.17
N SER A 457 41.70 -28.69 -43.48
CA SER A 457 42.07 -30.11 -43.68
C SER A 457 42.61 -30.77 -42.42
N ASP A 458 42.90 -29.99 -41.38
CA ASP A 458 43.59 -30.46 -40.17
C ASP A 458 42.63 -30.97 -39.10
N PHE A 459 41.34 -30.66 -39.24
CA PHE A 459 40.30 -30.99 -38.29
C PHE A 459 39.14 -31.73 -38.98
N ALA A 460 38.40 -32.51 -38.19
CA ALA A 460 37.23 -33.23 -38.70
C ALA A 460 36.13 -32.24 -39.12
N ASP A 461 35.44 -32.54 -40.21
CA ASP A 461 34.28 -31.76 -40.68
C ASP A 461 33.21 -31.66 -39.57
N GLY A 462 32.73 -30.45 -39.30
CA GLY A 462 31.74 -30.17 -38.26
C GLY A 462 32.29 -30.11 -36.82
N SER A 463 33.61 -30.15 -36.62
CA SER A 463 34.23 -29.97 -35.29
C SER A 463 34.58 -28.52 -34.98
N VAL A 464 34.45 -28.12 -33.71
CA VAL A 464 34.83 -26.78 -33.24
C VAL A 464 36.34 -26.68 -33.10
N ILE A 465 36.96 -25.75 -33.81
CA ILE A 465 38.42 -25.55 -33.85
C ILE A 465 38.89 -24.34 -33.03
N ALA A 466 37.99 -23.39 -32.78
CA ALA A 466 38.26 -22.22 -31.96
C ALA A 466 36.98 -21.73 -31.30
N GLN A 467 37.13 -21.07 -30.16
CA GLN A 467 36.05 -20.35 -29.49
C GLN A 467 36.53 -18.98 -28.99
N ALA A 468 35.61 -18.02 -28.91
CA ALA A 468 35.83 -16.72 -28.31
C ALA A 468 34.57 -16.26 -27.55
N PRO A 469 34.66 -15.84 -26.29
CA PRO A 469 35.86 -15.76 -25.43
C PRO A 469 36.48 -17.12 -25.06
N VAL A 470 37.70 -17.10 -24.52
CA VAL A 470 38.42 -18.32 -24.10
C VAL A 470 37.71 -19.02 -22.94
N ALA A 471 37.78 -20.35 -22.90
CA ALA A 471 37.22 -21.16 -21.84
C ALA A 471 37.80 -20.79 -20.46
N GLY A 472 37.00 -20.98 -19.41
CA GLY A 472 37.39 -20.74 -18.02
C GLY A 472 37.37 -19.26 -17.59
N GLY A 473 37.19 -18.32 -18.53
CA GLY A 473 37.08 -16.90 -18.23
C GLY A 473 35.72 -16.52 -17.63
N PRO A 474 35.66 -15.45 -16.80
CA PRO A 474 34.40 -14.88 -16.33
C PRO A 474 33.71 -14.13 -17.47
N LEU A 475 32.44 -14.44 -17.72
CA LEU A 475 31.62 -13.75 -18.72
C LEU A 475 30.20 -13.57 -18.22
N ALA A 476 29.57 -12.44 -18.56
CA ALA A 476 28.19 -12.19 -18.18
C ALA A 476 27.26 -13.21 -18.85
N ARG A 477 26.32 -13.76 -18.09
CA ARG A 477 25.26 -14.64 -18.59
C ARG A 477 24.52 -13.98 -19.76
N GLY A 478 24.18 -14.76 -20.77
CA GLY A 478 23.55 -14.29 -22.01
C GLY A 478 24.52 -13.65 -23.01
N SER A 479 25.82 -13.57 -22.71
CA SER A 479 26.81 -13.10 -23.69
C SER A 479 26.98 -14.08 -24.85
N LEU A 480 27.40 -13.55 -26.01
CA LEU A 480 27.70 -14.35 -27.19
C LEU A 480 29.03 -15.10 -27.05
N ILE A 481 29.02 -16.39 -27.33
CA ILE A 481 30.21 -17.22 -27.54
C ILE A 481 30.27 -17.57 -29.02
N THR A 482 31.29 -17.05 -29.71
CA THR A 482 31.56 -17.40 -31.10
C THR A 482 32.35 -18.70 -31.15
N ILE A 483 31.85 -19.71 -31.86
CA ILE A 483 32.55 -20.94 -32.19
C ILE A 483 32.90 -20.97 -33.68
N THR A 484 34.14 -21.33 -33.98
CA THR A 484 34.60 -21.57 -35.35
C THR A 484 34.54 -23.06 -35.63
N VAL A 485 33.80 -23.46 -36.65
CA VAL A 485 33.59 -24.86 -37.04
C VAL A 485 34.35 -25.16 -38.32
N ALA A 486 35.10 -26.27 -38.33
CA ALA A 486 35.81 -26.74 -39.50
C ALA A 486 34.84 -27.23 -40.58
N THR A 487 35.03 -26.77 -41.81
CA THR A 487 34.37 -27.31 -43.00
C THR A 487 35.39 -27.95 -43.92
N ALA A 488 35.09 -29.13 -44.45
CA ALA A 488 35.97 -29.80 -45.40
C ALA A 488 36.18 -28.94 -46.67
N PRO A 489 37.42 -28.83 -47.19
CA PRO A 489 37.67 -28.10 -48.43
C PRO A 489 36.93 -28.79 -49.60
N PRO A 490 36.50 -28.02 -50.62
CA PRO A 490 35.82 -28.58 -51.78
C PRO A 490 36.71 -29.63 -52.47
N PRO A 491 36.14 -30.73 -52.98
CA PRO A 491 36.91 -31.71 -53.71
C PRO A 491 37.57 -31.05 -54.93
N PRO A 492 38.81 -31.41 -55.27
CA PRO A 492 39.49 -30.82 -56.42
C PRO A 492 38.69 -31.08 -57.70
N ASP A 493 38.59 -30.06 -58.55
CA ASP A 493 37.99 -30.18 -59.88
C ASP A 493 38.69 -31.31 -60.64
N ILE A 494 37.98 -32.42 -60.87
CA ILE A 494 38.47 -33.48 -61.75
C ILE A 494 38.37 -32.92 -63.17
N PRO A 495 39.47 -32.74 -63.92
CA PRO A 495 39.38 -32.30 -65.31
C PRO A 495 38.58 -33.33 -66.10
N THR A 496 37.48 -32.87 -66.70
CA THR A 496 36.72 -33.65 -67.67
C THR A 496 37.65 -33.99 -68.82
N LEU A 497 37.98 -35.28 -68.96
CA LEU A 497 38.65 -35.80 -70.16
C LEU A 497 37.76 -35.45 -71.35
N GLY A 498 38.31 -34.69 -72.31
CA GLY A 498 37.62 -34.27 -73.52
C GLY A 498 37.12 -35.46 -74.37
N PRO A 499 36.18 -35.23 -75.31
CA PRO A 499 35.56 -36.29 -76.09
C PRO A 499 36.61 -36.98 -76.98
N GLY A 500 36.84 -38.27 -76.73
CA GLY A 500 37.54 -39.16 -77.67
C GLY A 500 36.66 -39.43 -78.90
N PRO A 501 37.28 -39.72 -80.07
CA PRO A 501 36.58 -39.70 -81.35
C PRO A 501 35.64 -40.90 -81.53
N ASP A 502 34.61 -40.64 -82.33
CA ASP A 502 33.63 -41.56 -82.91
C ASP A 502 34.14 -42.98 -83.16
N ASP A 503 33.37 -43.97 -82.70
CA ASP A 503 33.23 -45.21 -83.46
C ASP A 503 31.74 -45.58 -83.57
N SER A 504 31.26 -45.51 -84.81
CA SER A 504 29.88 -45.78 -85.22
C SER A 504 29.76 -47.23 -85.67
N ALA A 505 28.93 -48.05 -85.01
CA ALA A 505 28.36 -49.23 -85.65
C ALA A 505 27.05 -49.70 -84.97
N PRO A 506 26.09 -50.27 -85.73
CA PRO A 506 24.65 -50.12 -85.45
C PRO A 506 24.01 -51.29 -84.69
N ALA A 507 22.88 -51.00 -84.05
CA ALA A 507 22.01 -51.94 -83.35
C ALA A 507 21.19 -52.85 -84.32
N PRO A 508 20.91 -54.11 -83.94
CA PRO A 508 19.79 -54.86 -84.50
C PRO A 508 18.53 -54.77 -83.60
N GLN A 509 17.38 -54.68 -84.28
CA GLN A 509 16.01 -54.64 -83.75
C GLN A 509 15.49 -56.04 -83.30
N PRO A 510 14.31 -56.14 -82.66
CA PRO A 510 14.02 -57.08 -81.57
C PRO A 510 13.36 -58.41 -82.03
N THR A 511 13.42 -59.42 -81.17
CA THR A 511 12.56 -60.63 -81.27
C THR A 511 11.89 -60.92 -79.92
N ALA A 512 10.66 -61.41 -80.00
CA ALA A 512 9.60 -61.39 -79.00
C ALA A 512 9.65 -62.47 -77.89
N GLU A 513 8.82 -62.21 -76.86
CA GLU A 513 8.12 -63.12 -75.93
C GLU A 513 8.92 -64.05 -75.00
N VAL A 514 8.62 -64.00 -73.70
CA VAL A 514 7.64 -64.88 -73.02
C VAL A 514 7.43 -64.40 -71.57
N VAL A 515 6.16 -64.31 -71.14
CA VAL A 515 5.64 -64.11 -69.77
C VAL A 515 5.43 -65.49 -69.11
N PRO A 516 5.72 -65.70 -67.82
CA PRO A 516 4.68 -65.76 -66.75
C PRO A 516 5.23 -65.27 -65.38
N SER A 517 4.52 -65.02 -64.28
CA SER A 517 3.13 -65.05 -63.83
C SER A 517 3.11 -64.29 -62.48
N GLU A 518 1.99 -63.64 -62.21
CA GLU A 518 1.61 -62.85 -61.04
C GLU A 518 1.35 -63.69 -59.76
N ALA A 519 1.62 -63.13 -58.56
CA ALA A 519 0.89 -63.30 -57.27
C ALA A 519 1.57 -62.46 -56.12
N PRO A 520 0.90 -62.13 -55.00
CA PRO A 520 -0.01 -61.00 -54.86
C PRO A 520 0.31 -60.04 -53.68
N ALA A 521 -0.44 -58.94 -53.61
CA ALA A 521 -0.37 -57.85 -52.62
C ALA A 521 -0.88 -58.22 -51.20
N PRO A 522 -0.46 -57.50 -50.13
CA PRO A 522 -0.93 -57.74 -48.77
C PRO A 522 -2.25 -57.02 -48.41
N THR A 523 -3.12 -57.74 -47.69
CA THR A 523 -4.41 -57.30 -47.14
C THR A 523 -4.24 -56.43 -45.88
N PRO A 524 -5.07 -55.39 -45.64
CA PRO A 524 -5.06 -54.59 -44.41
C PRO A 524 -5.92 -55.21 -43.29
N ALA A 525 -5.49 -55.07 -42.04
CA ALA A 525 -6.22 -55.49 -40.84
C ALA A 525 -7.17 -54.38 -40.32
N PRO A 526 -8.37 -54.73 -39.79
CA PRO A 526 -9.33 -53.75 -39.29
C PRO A 526 -9.23 -53.48 -37.79
N VAL A 527 -9.72 -52.29 -37.46
CA VAL A 527 -9.96 -51.67 -36.15
C VAL A 527 -10.96 -52.47 -35.30
N ALA A 528 -10.74 -52.52 -33.99
CA ALA A 528 -11.77 -52.82 -33.00
C ALA A 528 -11.58 -51.95 -31.73
N THR A 529 -12.61 -51.16 -31.45
CA THR A 529 -13.05 -50.62 -30.15
C THR A 529 -14.52 -51.03 -30.00
N PRO A 530 -15.15 -50.97 -28.80
CA PRO A 530 -14.76 -50.31 -27.55
C PRO A 530 -14.19 -51.23 -26.46
#